data_AF-A0A1B2J103-F1
#
_entry.id   AF-A0A1B2J103-F1
#
_cell.length_a   1.000
_cell.length_b   1.000
_cell.length_c   1.000
_cell.angle_alpha   90.00
_cell.angle_beta   90.00
_cell.angle_gamma   90.00
#
_symmetry.space_group_name_H-M   'P 1'
#
loop_
_entity.id
_entity.type
_entity.pdbx_description
1 polymer ?
#
loop_
_entity_poly.entity_id
_entity_poly.type
_entity_poly.pdbx_seq_one_letter_code
_entity_poly.pdbx_strand_id
1 'polypeptide(L)'
;MTFNKNQLLAEAVNHYPSNYISLDLEFAYTKNQGKSFPLQVAAVYVHQGKVQPNRFNRFAYYDNMRPEDFVRGLEYADTTPKTYRKYGDIKAIARHFLSWWTKMSARNLGWPEDQLRDSANLLPILGYSVRNDLIQLTHFFPDVICPESLAKNCVRYYDVEQLVKQVIGKDSVPLQSLAALFSIDAGRPHTADSDALTCATVFEILKRRQQRPARAKLSIQDTGFLTQISEQAASGITDQLADALLTGR
;
A
#
# COMPACT_ATOMS: atom_id res chain seq x y z
N MET A 1 16.38 -0.51 -16.96
CA MET A 1 14.95 -0.83 -16.92
C MET A 1 14.19 0.47 -17.12
N THR A 2 13.21 0.51 -18.02
CA THR A 2 12.36 1.67 -18.27
C THR A 2 10.89 1.34 -17.96
N PHE A 3 10.10 2.30 -17.50
CA PHE A 3 8.67 2.25 -17.20
C PHE A 3 7.96 3.39 -17.92
N ASN A 4 6.65 3.26 -18.12
CA ASN A 4 5.82 4.39 -18.50
C ASN A 4 4.98 4.81 -17.29
N LYS A 5 5.13 6.07 -16.83
CA LYS A 5 4.38 6.64 -15.69
C LYS A 5 2.86 6.56 -15.85
N ASN A 6 2.39 6.48 -17.09
CA ASN A 6 0.96 6.40 -17.43
C ASN A 6 0.46 4.96 -17.56
N GLN A 7 1.32 3.94 -17.43
CA GLN A 7 0.96 2.52 -17.58
C GLN A 7 1.01 1.79 -16.23
N LEU A 8 0.10 2.19 -15.33
CA LEU A 8 -0.24 1.40 -14.15
C LEU A 8 -1.33 0.40 -14.55
N LEU A 9 -1.03 -0.90 -14.45
CA LEU A 9 -1.95 -1.96 -14.82
C LEU A 9 -2.53 -2.60 -13.56
N ALA A 10 -3.84 -2.43 -13.35
CA ALA A 10 -4.56 -3.13 -12.32
C ALA A 10 -4.66 -4.62 -12.69
N GLU A 11 -4.20 -5.48 -11.81
CA GLU A 11 -4.30 -6.93 -11.97
C GLU A 11 -5.67 -7.42 -11.50
N ALA A 12 -6.22 -8.37 -12.25
CA ALA A 12 -7.47 -9.00 -11.86
C ALA A 12 -7.29 -9.81 -10.58
N VAL A 13 -8.27 -9.67 -9.69
CA VAL A 13 -8.31 -10.33 -8.39
C VAL A 13 -8.55 -11.85 -8.50
N ASN A 14 -8.70 -12.41 -9.70
CA ASN A 14 -8.93 -13.85 -9.89
C ASN A 14 -7.66 -14.72 -9.79
N HIS A 15 -6.46 -14.13 -9.82
CA HIS A 15 -5.18 -14.84 -9.65
C HIS A 15 -4.29 -14.12 -8.64
N TYR A 16 -4.27 -14.64 -7.41
CA TYR A 16 -3.51 -14.03 -6.32
C TYR A 16 -2.00 -14.31 -6.43
N PRO A 17 -1.15 -13.27 -6.40
CA PRO A 17 0.28 -13.47 -6.36
C PRO A 17 0.68 -14.16 -5.05
N SER A 18 1.65 -15.07 -5.12
CA SER A 18 2.28 -15.65 -3.93
C SER A 18 3.45 -14.82 -3.42
N ASN A 19 4.02 -14.00 -4.30
CA ASN A 19 5.14 -13.11 -4.02
C ASN A 19 4.80 -11.71 -4.56
N TYR A 20 4.95 -10.69 -3.74
CA TYR A 20 4.58 -9.31 -4.09
C TYR A 20 5.26 -8.31 -3.16
N ILE A 21 5.15 -7.03 -3.50
CA ILE A 21 5.51 -5.91 -2.63
C ILE A 21 4.23 -5.27 -2.11
N SER A 22 3.99 -5.22 -0.81
CA SER A 22 2.93 -4.37 -0.26
C SER A 22 3.49 -2.97 -0.04
N LEU A 23 2.88 -1.94 -0.61
CA LEU A 23 3.32 -0.55 -0.61
C LEU A 23 2.24 0.33 0.04
N ASP A 24 2.68 1.32 0.80
CA ASP A 24 1.85 2.41 1.29
C ASP A 24 2.66 3.72 1.34
N LEU A 25 1.98 4.86 1.18
CA LEU A 25 2.54 6.19 1.25
C LEU A 25 1.74 7.06 2.21
N GLU A 26 2.44 7.78 3.08
CA GLU A 26 1.85 8.87 3.85
C GLU A 26 2.15 10.21 3.20
N PHE A 27 1.24 11.19 3.34
CA PHE A 27 1.33 12.47 2.63
C PHE A 27 1.25 13.71 3.53
N ALA A 28 1.90 14.77 3.09
CA ALA A 28 1.65 16.13 3.53
C ALA A 28 0.49 16.70 2.71
N TYR A 29 -0.68 16.88 3.33
CA TYR A 29 -1.77 17.59 2.69
C TYR A 29 -1.53 19.10 2.75
N THR A 30 -1.18 19.70 1.60
CA THR A 30 -1.05 21.15 1.46
C THR A 30 -2.37 21.74 0.97
N LYS A 31 -3.15 22.35 1.89
CA LYS A 31 -4.47 22.96 1.59
C LYS A 31 -4.44 23.99 0.45
N ASN A 32 -3.28 24.53 0.09
CA ASN A 32 -3.15 25.67 -0.83
C ASN A 32 -2.54 25.37 -2.20
N GLN A 33 -2.08 24.13 -2.50
CA GLN A 33 -1.43 23.85 -3.80
C GLN A 33 -2.00 22.66 -4.57
N GLY A 34 -2.96 21.92 -4.02
CA GLY A 34 -3.50 20.71 -4.68
C GLY A 34 -2.43 19.64 -4.97
N LYS A 35 -1.26 19.73 -4.31
CA LYS A 35 -0.13 18.81 -4.45
C LYS A 35 0.05 18.04 -3.15
N SER A 36 -0.02 16.72 -3.25
CA SER A 36 0.31 15.78 -2.18
C SER A 36 1.79 15.44 -2.27
N PHE A 37 2.54 15.65 -1.19
CA PHE A 37 3.95 15.31 -1.12
C PHE A 37 4.14 14.10 -0.20
N PRO A 38 4.69 12.97 -0.68
CA PRO A 38 4.93 11.82 0.18
C PRO A 38 5.86 12.19 1.36
N LEU A 39 5.47 11.89 2.60
CA LEU A 39 6.27 12.08 3.81
C LEU A 39 6.94 10.80 4.26
N GLN A 40 6.34 9.66 3.95
CA GLN A 40 6.85 8.33 4.22
C GLN A 40 6.54 7.44 3.02
N VAL A 41 7.53 6.65 2.61
CA VAL A 41 7.38 5.59 1.62
C VAL A 41 7.76 4.30 2.32
N ALA A 42 6.81 3.40 2.46
CA ALA A 42 7.06 2.12 3.08
C ALA A 42 6.59 0.98 2.19
N ALA A 43 7.40 -0.07 2.14
CA ALA A 43 7.08 -1.26 1.39
C ALA A 43 7.62 -2.51 2.06
N VAL A 44 6.83 -3.57 2.04
CA VAL A 44 7.20 -4.88 2.57
C VAL A 44 7.22 -5.93 1.48
N TYR A 45 8.32 -6.68 1.40
CA TYR A 45 8.40 -7.82 0.52
C TYR A 45 7.70 -9.01 1.16
N VAL A 46 6.77 -9.63 0.43
CA VAL A 46 6.12 -10.87 0.83
C VAL A 46 6.57 -11.98 -0.10
N HIS A 47 7.05 -13.08 0.48
CA HIS A 47 7.44 -14.28 -0.23
C HIS A 47 6.64 -15.47 0.29
N GLN A 48 5.93 -16.16 -0.59
CA GLN A 48 5.06 -17.29 -0.28
C GLN A 48 4.07 -16.97 0.86
N GLY A 49 3.46 -15.78 0.81
CA GLY A 49 2.51 -15.31 1.81
C GLY A 49 3.13 -14.97 3.19
N LYS A 50 4.46 -14.87 3.28
CA LYS A 50 5.17 -14.47 4.51
C LYS A 50 5.94 -13.17 4.30
N VAL A 51 5.69 -12.21 5.18
CA VAL A 51 6.44 -10.95 5.24
C VAL A 51 7.91 -11.22 5.51
N GLN A 52 8.77 -10.64 4.69
CA GLN A 52 10.23 -10.75 4.81
C GLN A 52 10.80 -9.62 5.68
N PRO A 53 11.93 -9.85 6.38
CA PRO A 53 12.48 -8.87 7.32
C PRO A 53 13.07 -7.63 6.66
N ASN A 54 13.47 -7.71 5.39
CA ASN A 54 14.10 -6.60 4.67
C ASN A 54 13.05 -5.61 4.15
N ARG A 55 12.45 -4.82 5.03
CA ARG A 55 11.44 -3.80 4.69
C ARG A 55 12.08 -2.53 4.16
N PHE A 56 11.40 -1.87 3.24
CA PHE A 56 11.70 -0.52 2.84
C PHE A 56 10.86 0.44 3.70
N ASN A 57 11.49 1.35 4.43
CA ASN A 57 10.78 2.37 5.20
C ASN A 57 11.65 3.62 5.22
N ARG A 58 11.25 4.66 4.50
CA ARG A 58 12.01 5.90 4.34
C ARG A 58 11.09 7.09 4.50
N PHE A 59 11.58 8.09 5.22
CA PHE A 59 10.90 9.37 5.37
C PHE A 59 11.49 10.40 4.42
N ALA A 60 10.64 11.17 3.76
CA ALA A 60 11.05 12.10 2.71
C ALA A 60 11.10 13.54 3.18
N TYR A 61 12.21 14.21 2.90
CA TYR A 61 12.38 15.64 3.11
C TYR A 61 12.33 16.41 1.79
N TYR A 62 11.97 17.70 1.85
CA TYR A 62 11.95 18.62 0.71
C TYR A 62 12.54 19.96 1.13
N ASP A 63 13.38 20.55 0.28
CA ASP A 63 14.02 21.84 0.59
C ASP A 63 12.99 22.97 0.79
N ASN A 64 11.83 22.87 0.13
CA ASN A 64 10.70 23.79 0.23
C ASN A 64 9.53 23.25 1.07
N MET A 65 9.78 22.28 1.94
CA MET A 65 8.78 21.72 2.85
C MET A 65 8.28 22.78 3.83
N ARG A 66 6.96 22.86 4.01
CA ARG A 66 6.38 23.76 5.01
C ARG A 66 6.71 23.25 6.43
N PRO A 67 6.84 24.13 7.43
CA PRO A 67 7.14 23.72 8.80
C PRO A 67 6.17 22.68 9.36
N GLU A 68 4.88 22.78 9.06
CA GLU A 68 3.86 21.84 9.59
C GLU A 68 4.02 20.44 8.99
N ASP A 69 4.33 20.38 7.69
CA ASP A 69 4.57 19.11 7.00
C ASP A 69 5.88 18.46 7.50
N PHE A 70 6.88 19.27 7.82
CA PHE A 70 8.12 18.81 8.44
C PHE A 70 7.87 18.22 9.84
N VAL A 71 7.11 18.92 10.69
CA VAL A 71 6.75 18.42 12.03
C VAL A 71 5.97 17.11 11.95
N ARG A 72 4.96 17.01 11.08
CA ARG A 72 4.22 15.76 10.86
C ARG A 72 5.13 14.63 10.39
N GLY A 73 6.05 14.93 9.49
CA GLY A 73 7.08 14.00 9.06
C GLY A 73 7.91 13.45 10.23
N LEU A 74 8.32 14.32 11.17
CA LEU A 74 9.03 13.91 12.38
C LEU A 74 8.18 13.03 13.29
N GLU A 75 6.90 13.36 13.47
CA GLU A 75 5.96 12.59 14.27
C GLU A 75 5.72 11.19 13.73
N TYR A 76 5.69 11.02 12.41
CA TYR A 76 5.63 9.72 11.75
C TYR A 76 6.94 8.95 11.87
N ALA A 77 8.07 9.64 11.79
CA ALA A 77 9.39 9.03 11.87
C ALA A 77 9.85 8.68 13.28
N ASP A 78 9.13 9.15 14.30
CA ASP A 78 9.51 9.08 15.71
C ASP A 78 11.00 9.41 15.91
N THR A 79 11.44 10.52 15.30
CA THR A 79 12.87 10.83 15.21
C THR A 79 13.18 12.31 15.23
N THR A 80 14.48 12.62 15.32
CA THR A 80 14.96 14.00 15.36
C THR A 80 15.03 14.64 13.96
N PRO A 81 14.96 15.98 13.86
CA PRO A 81 15.15 16.72 12.60
C PRO A 81 16.38 16.28 11.78
N LYS A 82 17.50 16.03 12.47
CA LYS A 82 18.76 15.62 11.84
C LYS A 82 18.67 14.22 11.25
N THR A 83 18.04 13.29 11.96
CA THR A 83 17.83 11.91 11.49
C THR A 83 16.82 11.88 10.34
N TYR A 84 15.78 12.71 10.40
CA TYR A 84 14.76 12.81 9.36
C TYR A 84 15.34 13.26 8.02
N ARG A 85 16.12 14.34 8.01
CA ARG A 85 16.78 14.84 6.79
C ARG A 85 17.82 13.88 6.21
N LYS A 86 18.35 12.96 7.02
CA LYS A 86 19.37 11.98 6.59
C LYS A 86 18.82 10.99 5.54
N TYR A 87 17.50 10.76 5.50
CA TYR A 87 16.90 9.81 4.56
C TYR A 87 16.88 10.31 3.11
N GLY A 88 17.08 11.62 2.89
CA GLY A 88 17.24 12.23 1.58
C GLY A 88 15.97 12.89 1.03
N ASP A 89 16.10 13.50 -0.15
CA ASP A 89 14.96 14.03 -0.89
C ASP A 89 14.10 12.89 -1.48
N ILE A 90 12.86 13.19 -1.84
CA ILE A 90 11.94 12.20 -2.41
C ILE A 90 12.51 11.51 -3.67
N LYS A 91 13.31 12.21 -4.48
CA LYS A 91 13.92 11.64 -5.69
C LYS A 91 14.99 10.60 -5.35
N ALA A 92 15.79 10.84 -4.31
CA ALA A 92 16.75 9.87 -3.79
C ALA A 92 16.05 8.66 -3.18
N ILE A 93 14.96 8.89 -2.43
CA ILE A 93 14.15 7.82 -1.86
C ILE A 93 13.52 6.96 -2.95
N ALA A 94 12.98 7.58 -4.01
CA ALA A 94 12.40 6.88 -5.15
C ALA A 94 13.45 6.03 -5.90
N ARG A 95 14.67 6.55 -6.11
CA ARG A 95 15.79 5.77 -6.66
C ARG A 95 16.16 4.58 -5.78
N HIS A 96 16.19 4.78 -4.47
CA HIS A 96 16.48 3.71 -3.52
C HIS A 96 15.37 2.67 -3.51
N PHE A 97 14.10 3.08 -3.56
CA PHE A 97 12.96 2.18 -3.67
C PHE A 97 13.07 1.31 -4.93
N LEU A 98 13.35 1.92 -6.09
CA LEU A 98 13.56 1.19 -7.35
C LEU A 98 14.67 0.15 -7.26
N SER A 99 15.82 0.51 -6.67
CA SER A 99 16.93 -0.42 -6.45
C SER A 99 16.53 -1.57 -5.51
N TRP A 100 15.86 -1.24 -4.41
CA TRP A 100 15.38 -2.24 -3.45
C TRP A 100 14.33 -3.19 -4.06
N TRP A 101 13.37 -2.66 -4.82
CA TRP A 101 12.33 -3.45 -5.48
C TRP A 101 12.91 -4.37 -6.56
N THR A 102 13.87 -3.86 -7.35
CA THR A 102 14.62 -4.66 -8.32
C THR A 102 15.34 -5.80 -7.62
N LYS A 103 16.04 -5.52 -6.51
CA LYS A 103 16.73 -6.55 -5.72
C LYS A 103 15.79 -7.63 -5.17
N MET A 104 14.62 -7.24 -4.64
CA MET A 104 13.65 -8.21 -4.12
C MET A 104 13.09 -9.08 -5.25
N SER A 105 12.87 -8.49 -6.43
CA SER A 105 12.43 -9.21 -7.62
C SER A 105 13.48 -10.19 -8.13
N ALA A 106 14.77 -9.80 -8.12
CA ALA A 106 15.87 -10.66 -8.56
C ALA A 106 15.98 -11.87 -7.64
N ARG A 107 15.96 -11.61 -6.33
CA ARG A 107 15.95 -12.64 -5.30
C ARG A 107 14.79 -13.60 -5.47
N ASN A 108 13.60 -13.11 -5.79
CA ASN A 108 12.43 -13.94 -6.02
C ASN A 108 12.60 -14.91 -7.21
N LEU A 109 13.31 -14.47 -8.25
CA LEU A 109 13.59 -15.28 -9.45
C LEU A 109 14.85 -16.14 -9.32
N GLY A 110 15.65 -15.95 -8.27
CA GLY A 110 16.98 -16.57 -8.14
C GLY A 110 17.99 -15.99 -9.14
N TRP A 111 17.78 -14.76 -9.62
CA TRP A 111 18.62 -14.12 -10.63
C TRP A 111 19.57 -13.09 -9.99
N PRO A 112 20.76 -12.88 -10.58
CA PRO A 112 21.58 -11.70 -10.32
C PRO A 112 20.83 -10.39 -10.62
N GLU A 113 21.08 -9.34 -9.83
CA GLU A 113 20.37 -8.05 -9.95
C GLU A 113 20.57 -7.38 -11.32
N ASP A 114 21.73 -7.54 -11.94
CA ASP A 114 22.11 -6.98 -13.25
C ASP A 114 21.41 -7.65 -14.44
N GLN A 115 20.75 -8.79 -14.21
CA GLN A 115 19.94 -9.49 -15.20
C GLN A 115 18.49 -9.01 -15.25
N LEU A 116 18.04 -8.21 -14.26
CA LEU A 116 16.73 -7.57 -14.30
C LEU A 116 16.72 -6.35 -15.20
N ARG A 117 16.46 -6.58 -16.49
CA ARG A 117 16.40 -5.53 -17.51
C ARG A 117 14.97 -5.16 -17.90
N ASP A 118 14.02 -6.06 -17.67
CA ASP A 118 12.60 -5.96 -18.05
C ASP A 118 11.71 -5.79 -16.80
N SER A 119 10.75 -4.86 -16.87
CA SER A 119 9.79 -4.61 -15.78
C SER A 119 8.80 -5.77 -15.61
N ALA A 120 8.58 -6.60 -16.63
CA ALA A 120 7.72 -7.78 -16.55
C ALA A 120 8.19 -8.78 -15.48
N ASN A 121 9.48 -8.74 -15.13
CA ASN A 121 10.10 -9.60 -14.13
C ASN A 121 10.06 -9.02 -12.71
N LEU A 122 9.48 -7.83 -12.55
CA LEU A 122 9.31 -7.25 -11.21
C LEU A 122 8.14 -7.89 -10.48
N LEU A 123 8.31 -8.00 -9.17
CA LEU A 123 7.22 -8.35 -8.28
C LEU A 123 6.07 -7.34 -8.43
N PRO A 124 4.81 -7.80 -8.52
CA PRO A 124 3.69 -6.88 -8.55
C PRO A 124 3.61 -6.11 -7.22
N ILE A 125 3.11 -4.88 -7.30
CA ILE A 125 2.85 -4.05 -6.12
C ILE A 125 1.42 -4.29 -5.64
N LEU A 126 1.20 -4.22 -4.35
CA LEU A 126 -0.09 -4.41 -3.71
C LEU A 126 -0.27 -3.32 -2.65
N GLY A 127 -1.50 -2.89 -2.41
CA GLY A 127 -1.80 -1.97 -1.31
C GLY A 127 -3.29 -1.65 -1.23
N TYR A 128 -3.67 -0.84 -0.26
CA TYR A 128 -5.05 -0.41 -0.05
C TYR A 128 -5.26 0.90 -0.81
N SER A 129 -6.12 0.94 -1.85
CA SER A 129 -6.24 2.11 -2.75
C SER A 129 -4.90 2.53 -3.41
N VAL A 130 -3.97 1.57 -3.58
CA VAL A 130 -2.55 1.79 -3.92
C VAL A 130 -2.28 2.51 -5.24
N ARG A 131 -3.30 2.60 -6.10
CA ARG A 131 -3.19 3.31 -7.38
C ARG A 131 -2.74 4.76 -7.17
N ASN A 132 -3.31 5.44 -6.18
CA ASN A 132 -2.96 6.84 -5.92
C ASN A 132 -1.52 6.98 -5.45
N ASP A 133 -1.06 6.07 -4.59
CA ASP A 133 0.31 6.04 -4.11
C ASP A 133 1.31 5.80 -5.23
N LEU A 134 1.00 4.85 -6.12
CA LEU A 134 1.82 4.56 -7.29
C LEU A 134 1.90 5.75 -8.25
N ILE A 135 0.77 6.44 -8.50
CA ILE A 135 0.79 7.67 -9.28
C ILE A 135 1.76 8.65 -8.63
N GLN A 136 1.63 8.94 -7.34
CA GLN A 136 2.50 9.92 -6.68
C GLN A 136 3.98 9.49 -6.67
N LEU A 137 4.28 8.23 -6.36
CA LEU A 137 5.65 7.74 -6.28
C LEU A 137 6.35 7.73 -7.65
N THR A 138 5.64 7.33 -8.72
CA THR A 138 6.21 7.25 -10.07
C THR A 138 6.55 8.60 -10.67
N HIS A 139 5.92 9.71 -10.21
CA HIS A 139 6.33 11.07 -10.59
C HIS A 139 7.76 11.42 -10.17
N PHE A 140 8.32 10.71 -9.18
CA PHE A 140 9.68 10.93 -8.69
C PHE A 140 10.70 9.95 -9.25
N PHE A 141 10.28 9.02 -10.14
CA PHE A 141 11.22 8.12 -10.80
C PHE A 141 12.08 8.89 -11.82
N PRO A 142 13.38 8.58 -11.95
CA PRO A 142 14.24 9.26 -12.92
C PRO A 142 13.73 9.08 -14.35
N ASP A 143 13.82 10.10 -15.19
CA ASP A 143 13.35 10.05 -16.59
C ASP A 143 14.01 8.94 -17.42
N VAL A 144 15.27 8.61 -17.12
CA VAL A 144 15.99 7.49 -17.76
C VAL A 144 15.34 6.14 -17.44
N ILE A 145 14.65 6.04 -16.30
CA ILE A 145 13.91 4.87 -15.85
C ILE A 145 12.41 5.02 -16.16
N CYS A 146 11.87 6.24 -16.31
CA CYS A 146 10.46 6.47 -16.59
C CYS A 146 10.24 7.47 -17.73
N PRO A 147 10.72 7.17 -18.97
CA PRO A 147 10.64 8.13 -20.06
C PRO A 147 9.19 8.36 -20.47
N GLU A 148 8.83 9.59 -20.87
CA GLU A 148 7.48 9.93 -21.35
C GLU A 148 7.07 9.19 -22.65
N SER A 149 8.00 8.45 -23.26
CA SER A 149 7.81 7.67 -24.48
C SER A 149 7.03 6.36 -24.28
N LEU A 150 6.58 5.77 -25.39
CA LEU A 150 5.84 4.49 -25.56
C LEU A 150 6.61 3.23 -25.09
N ALA A 151 7.35 3.29 -23.99
CA ALA A 151 7.92 2.10 -23.36
C ALA A 151 6.78 1.13 -23.01
N LYS A 152 6.94 -0.16 -23.34
CA LYS A 152 5.92 -1.23 -23.19
C LYS A 152 5.75 -1.73 -21.74
N ASN A 153 6.42 -1.09 -20.80
CA ASN A 153 6.71 -1.64 -19.49
C ASN A 153 5.77 -1.02 -18.44
N CYS A 154 4.81 -1.83 -18.01
CA CYS A 154 3.79 -1.44 -17.04
C CYS A 154 4.21 -1.79 -15.61
N VAL A 155 3.78 -0.97 -14.64
CA VAL A 155 3.79 -1.37 -13.23
C VAL A 155 2.49 -2.11 -12.94
N ARG A 156 2.60 -3.41 -12.65
CA ARG A 156 1.47 -4.26 -12.29
C ARG A 156 1.13 -4.04 -10.82
N TYR A 157 -0.13 -3.77 -10.50
CA TYR A 157 -0.56 -3.58 -9.13
C TYR A 157 -1.86 -4.31 -8.80
N TYR A 158 -2.02 -4.70 -7.53
CA TYR A 158 -3.21 -5.30 -6.96
C TYR A 158 -3.80 -4.35 -5.93
N ASP A 159 -5.04 -3.93 -6.16
CA ASP A 159 -5.78 -3.13 -5.19
C ASP A 159 -6.57 -4.04 -4.25
N VAL A 160 -6.19 -4.03 -2.97
CA VAL A 160 -6.81 -4.89 -1.96
C VAL A 160 -8.28 -4.53 -1.73
N GLU A 161 -8.70 -3.28 -1.99
CA GLU A 161 -10.11 -2.89 -1.90
C GLU A 161 -10.99 -3.69 -2.86
N GLN A 162 -10.47 -4.05 -4.03
CA GLN A 162 -11.22 -4.89 -4.98
C GLN A 162 -11.44 -6.29 -4.44
N LEU A 163 -10.45 -6.85 -3.73
CA LEU A 163 -10.58 -8.14 -3.05
C LEU A 163 -11.56 -8.07 -1.87
N VAL A 164 -11.49 -7.00 -1.08
CA VAL A 164 -12.43 -6.74 0.01
C VAL A 164 -13.85 -6.71 -0.54
N LYS A 165 -14.09 -5.97 -1.61
CA LYS A 165 -15.41 -5.92 -2.26
C LYS A 165 -15.89 -7.29 -2.71
N GLN A 166 -15.02 -8.11 -3.28
CA GLN A 166 -15.38 -9.47 -3.73
C GLN A 166 -15.67 -10.44 -2.59
N VAL A 167 -14.89 -10.39 -1.50
CA VAL A 167 -14.98 -11.37 -0.41
C VAL A 167 -15.99 -10.94 0.67
N ILE A 168 -16.06 -9.64 0.96
CA ILE A 168 -16.90 -9.07 2.02
C ILE A 168 -18.22 -8.52 1.47
N GLY A 169 -18.29 -8.20 0.17
CA GLY A 169 -19.50 -7.67 -0.47
C GLY A 169 -19.78 -6.19 -0.17
N LYS A 170 -18.79 -5.45 0.34
CA LYS A 170 -18.91 -4.01 0.62
C LYS A 170 -17.97 -3.18 -0.26
N ASP A 171 -18.46 -2.03 -0.72
CA ASP A 171 -17.73 -1.16 -1.64
C ASP A 171 -16.52 -0.48 -1.00
N SER A 172 -16.55 -0.21 0.30
CA SER A 172 -15.42 0.33 1.06
C SER A 172 -15.48 -0.15 2.50
N VAL A 173 -14.36 -0.65 3.00
CA VAL A 173 -14.14 -0.95 4.42
C VAL A 173 -12.80 -0.33 4.78
N PRO A 174 -12.66 0.46 5.84
CA PRO A 174 -11.35 0.99 6.22
C PRO A 174 -10.37 -0.14 6.57
N LEU A 175 -9.09 0.01 6.23
CA LEU A 175 -8.05 -0.97 6.54
C LEU A 175 -7.98 -1.29 8.05
N GLN A 176 -8.15 -0.26 8.89
CA GLN A 176 -8.17 -0.40 10.35
C GLN A 176 -9.37 -1.20 10.86
N SER A 177 -10.54 -1.05 10.23
CA SER A 177 -11.71 -1.87 10.53
C SER A 177 -11.48 -3.33 10.16
N LEU A 178 -10.82 -3.60 9.02
CA LEU A 178 -10.42 -4.96 8.64
C LEU A 178 -9.41 -5.54 9.63
N ALA A 179 -8.45 -4.74 10.08
CA ALA A 179 -7.48 -5.18 11.07
C ALA A 179 -8.16 -5.59 12.39
N ALA A 180 -9.05 -4.75 12.92
CA ALA A 180 -9.83 -5.05 14.12
C ALA A 180 -10.65 -6.33 13.93
N LEU A 181 -11.35 -6.44 12.80
CA LEU A 181 -12.19 -7.58 12.47
C LEU A 181 -11.39 -8.90 12.34
N PHE A 182 -10.15 -8.84 11.86
CA PHE A 182 -9.26 -10.00 11.76
C PHE A 182 -8.37 -10.19 12.99
N SER A 183 -8.53 -9.37 14.04
CA SER A 183 -7.66 -9.38 15.22
C SER A 183 -6.17 -9.24 14.86
N ILE A 184 -5.86 -8.40 13.87
CA ILE A 184 -4.50 -8.05 13.47
C ILE A 184 -4.02 -6.91 14.37
N ASP A 185 -2.82 -7.05 14.94
CA ASP A 185 -2.11 -5.94 15.58
C ASP A 185 -1.56 -5.00 14.49
N ALA A 186 -2.34 -3.96 14.16
CA ALA A 186 -2.08 -3.07 13.03
C ALA A 186 -1.06 -1.95 13.31
N GLY A 187 -0.45 -1.92 14.50
CA GLY A 187 0.46 -0.84 14.88
C GLY A 187 -0.25 0.53 14.93
N ARG A 188 0.52 1.61 14.72
CA ARG A 188 -0.01 2.98 14.74
C ARG A 188 -0.68 3.30 13.38
N PRO A 189 -1.97 3.68 13.35
CA PRO A 189 -2.63 4.13 12.13
C PRO A 189 -1.93 5.35 11.52
N HIS A 190 -2.03 5.49 10.20
CA HIS A 190 -1.39 6.57 9.44
C HIS A 190 0.13 6.54 9.51
N THR A 191 0.69 5.33 9.50
CA THR A 191 2.12 5.13 9.34
C THR A 191 2.31 4.12 8.23
N ALA A 192 2.97 4.54 7.15
CA ALA A 192 3.02 3.74 5.93
C ALA A 192 3.59 2.33 6.17
N ASP A 193 4.54 2.18 7.11
CA ASP A 193 5.09 0.86 7.44
C ASP A 193 4.06 -0.06 8.10
N SER A 194 3.28 0.46 9.05
CA SER A 194 2.24 -0.31 9.73
C SER A 194 1.08 -0.61 8.78
N ASP A 195 0.69 0.35 7.95
CA ASP A 195 -0.38 0.18 6.98
C ASP A 195 0.01 -0.79 5.85
N ALA A 196 1.25 -0.75 5.35
CA ALA A 196 1.75 -1.74 4.38
C ALA A 196 1.79 -3.17 4.96
N LEU A 197 2.16 -3.33 6.23
CA LEU A 197 2.14 -4.62 6.93
C LEU A 197 0.73 -5.16 7.16
N THR A 198 -0.15 -4.28 7.63
CA THR A 198 -1.55 -4.59 7.88
C THR A 198 -2.22 -4.99 6.58
N CYS A 199 -1.99 -4.24 5.49
CA CYS A 199 -2.49 -4.53 4.15
C CYS A 199 -2.03 -5.91 3.66
N ALA A 200 -0.74 -6.22 3.77
CA ALA A 200 -0.22 -7.54 3.39
C ALA A 200 -0.89 -8.68 4.19
N THR A 201 -1.12 -8.47 5.48
CA THR A 201 -1.74 -9.47 6.37
C THR A 201 -3.21 -9.67 6.04
N VAL A 202 -3.96 -8.57 5.87
CA VAL A 202 -5.36 -8.56 5.43
C VAL A 202 -5.50 -9.31 4.10
N PHE A 203 -4.65 -8.99 3.12
CA PHE A 203 -4.67 -9.66 1.82
C PHE A 203 -4.47 -11.17 1.95
N GLU A 204 -3.48 -11.64 2.71
CA GLU A 204 -3.23 -13.07 2.88
C GLU A 204 -4.36 -13.80 3.61
N ILE A 205 -5.05 -13.14 4.55
CA ILE A 205 -6.25 -13.71 5.20
C ILE A 205 -7.39 -13.84 4.18
N LEU A 206 -7.68 -12.77 3.43
CA LEU A 206 -8.76 -12.76 2.43
C LEU A 206 -8.52 -13.78 1.32
N LYS A 207 -7.29 -13.82 0.78
CA LYS A 207 -6.82 -14.79 -0.21
C LYS A 207 -7.04 -16.22 0.27
N ARG A 208 -6.63 -16.56 1.50
CA ARG A 208 -6.86 -17.90 2.08
C ARG A 208 -8.33 -18.24 2.20
N ARG A 209 -9.17 -17.27 2.59
CA ARG A 209 -10.62 -17.48 2.74
C ARG A 209 -11.29 -17.78 1.40
N GLN A 210 -10.89 -17.09 0.33
CA GLN A 210 -11.45 -17.34 -1.00
C GLN A 210 -10.92 -18.61 -1.66
N GLN A 211 -9.69 -19.02 -1.34
CA GLN A 211 -9.12 -20.28 -1.80
C GLN A 211 -9.61 -21.50 -1.01
N ARG A 212 -10.40 -21.32 0.07
CA ARG A 212 -11.01 -22.45 0.78
C ARG A 212 -12.05 -23.14 -0.12
N PRO A 213 -12.02 -24.48 -0.25
CA PRO A 213 -13.03 -25.21 -1.00
C PRO A 213 -14.42 -24.97 -0.38
N ALA A 214 -15.45 -24.78 -1.20
CA ALA A 214 -16.85 -24.59 -0.77
C ALA A 214 -17.43 -25.71 0.13
N ARG A 215 -16.72 -26.85 0.26
CA ARG A 215 -17.08 -27.97 1.14
C ARG A 215 -16.45 -27.95 2.53
N ALA A 216 -15.53 -27.03 2.81
CA ALA A 216 -15.08 -26.78 4.17
C ALA A 216 -16.22 -26.03 4.89
N LYS A 217 -16.97 -26.72 5.77
CA LYS A 217 -17.97 -26.08 6.62
C LYS A 217 -17.36 -24.81 7.22
N LEU A 218 -17.97 -23.65 6.94
CA LEU A 218 -17.64 -22.40 7.61
C LEU A 218 -17.68 -22.69 9.11
N SER A 219 -16.57 -22.40 9.79
CA SER A 219 -16.51 -22.62 11.23
C SER A 219 -17.47 -21.63 11.91
N ILE A 220 -17.92 -21.93 13.14
CA ILE A 220 -18.80 -21.02 13.92
C ILE A 220 -18.18 -19.60 14.04
N GLN A 221 -16.85 -19.50 14.01
CA GLN A 221 -16.13 -18.22 13.97
C GLN A 221 -16.35 -17.43 12.67
N ASP A 222 -16.50 -18.11 11.52
CA ASP A 222 -16.71 -17.47 10.22
C ASP A 222 -18.16 -16.96 10.07
N THR A 223 -19.14 -17.63 10.70
CA THR A 223 -20.54 -17.16 10.73
C THR A 223 -20.70 -15.95 11.64
N GLY A 224 -20.10 -15.97 12.83
CA GLY A 224 -20.07 -14.81 13.73
C GLY A 224 -19.39 -13.59 13.12
N PHE A 225 -18.36 -13.81 12.30
CA PHE A 225 -17.66 -12.78 11.53
C PHE A 225 -18.57 -12.08 10.50
N LEU A 226 -19.37 -12.81 9.73
CA LEU A 226 -20.32 -12.22 8.78
C LEU A 226 -21.42 -11.42 9.49
N THR A 227 -21.87 -11.90 10.65
CA THR A 227 -22.82 -11.20 11.51
C THR A 227 -22.21 -9.90 12.05
N GLN A 228 -20.98 -9.93 12.58
CA GLN A 228 -20.26 -8.75 13.07
C GLN A 228 -20.00 -7.71 11.96
N ILE A 229 -19.64 -8.13 10.74
CA ILE A 229 -19.52 -7.20 9.60
C ILE A 229 -20.84 -6.51 9.31
N SER A 230 -21.95 -7.26 9.37
CA SER A 230 -23.28 -6.75 9.05
C SER A 230 -23.77 -5.78 10.13
N GLU A 231 -23.53 -6.10 11.39
CA GLU A 231 -23.84 -5.26 12.56
C GLU A 231 -23.02 -3.97 12.57
N GLN A 232 -21.71 -4.03 12.29
CA GLN A 232 -20.85 -2.85 12.20
C GLN A 232 -21.11 -2.03 10.92
N ALA A 233 -21.65 -2.65 9.84
CA ALA A 233 -22.16 -1.89 8.68
C ALA A 233 -23.36 -1.03 9.07
N ALA A 234 -24.29 -1.64 9.81
CA ALA A 234 -25.52 -1.02 10.20
C ALA A 234 -25.26 0.14 11.18
N SER A 235 -24.32 -0.05 12.12
CA SER A 235 -23.95 1.01 13.08
C SER A 235 -23.31 2.23 12.40
N GLY A 236 -22.41 2.01 11.42
CA GLY A 236 -21.79 3.11 10.67
C GLY A 236 -22.76 3.92 9.81
N ILE A 237 -23.83 3.29 9.30
CA ILE A 237 -24.90 3.97 8.56
C ILE A 237 -25.77 4.81 9.52
N THR A 238 -26.07 4.31 10.72
CA THR A 238 -26.83 5.08 11.73
C THR A 238 -26.03 6.26 12.28
N ASP A 239 -24.72 6.11 12.47
CA ASP A 239 -23.87 7.21 12.97
C ASP A 239 -23.73 8.31 11.91
N GLN A 240 -23.59 7.96 10.63
CA GLN A 240 -23.56 8.94 9.53
C GLN A 240 -24.92 9.64 9.30
N LEU A 241 -26.04 8.94 9.51
CA LEU A 241 -27.39 9.55 9.48
C LEU A 241 -27.63 10.47 10.67
N ALA A 242 -27.14 10.10 11.86
CA ALA A 242 -27.23 10.95 13.05
C ALA A 242 -26.39 12.23 12.91
N ASP A 243 -25.19 12.11 12.35
CA ASP A 243 -24.30 13.27 12.12
C ASP A 243 -24.85 14.20 11.02
N ALA A 244 -25.46 13.66 9.95
CA ALA A 244 -26.13 14.46 8.92
C ALA A 244 -27.39 15.18 9.47
N LEU A 245 -28.15 14.53 10.35
CA LEU A 245 -29.32 15.13 11.01
C LEU A 245 -28.96 16.18 12.06
N LEU A 246 -27.80 16.08 12.71
CA LEU A 246 -27.32 17.04 13.70
C LEU A 246 -26.54 18.22 13.10
N THR A 247 -25.88 18.02 11.94
CA THR A 247 -25.06 19.06 11.30
C THR A 247 -25.74 19.80 10.15
N GLY A 248 -26.93 19.36 9.71
CA GLY A 248 -27.72 20.04 8.70
C GLY A 248 -26.99 20.22 7.36
N ARG A 249 -26.15 19.25 6.98
CA ARG A 249 -25.52 19.15 5.66
C ARG A 249 -25.99 17.92 4.92
#